data_AF-A0A433X6D9-F1
#
_entry.id   AF-A0A433X6D9-F1
#
_cell.length_a   1.000
_cell.length_b   1.000
_cell.length_c   1.000
_cell.angle_alpha   90.00
_cell.angle_beta   90.00
_cell.angle_gamma   90.00
#
_symmetry.space_group_name_H-M   'P 1'
#
loop_
_entity.id
_entity.type
_entity.pdbx_description
1 polymer ?
#
loop_
_entity_poly.entity_id
_entity_poly.type
_entity_poly.pdbx_seq_one_letter_code
_entity_poly.pdbx_strand_id
1 'polypeptide(L)'
;MKIRYIFALTASLIITAITSSIIYSGSNDVWVPKETIKREFADLKKSLDEPQDSMPKLVIGKNIEISQKQFKFYKRNYELTGELTSNQQGITSQSKLNDSDLIDNLVKEELAVNYAKTLGITVSEEEISEEVSRNQEAIDNPDTDKGNELIKELMKNRIKITGLTKEQFWKSKETRYEYEKEIFLGKLGIKLIEEKKINESSEMNAFGDSLLADYKKQNTINYDALIK
;
A
#
# COMPACT_ATOMS: atom_id res chain seq x y z
N MET A 1 13.53 26.44 -13.82
CA MET A 1 14.03 25.20 -13.18
C MET A 1 12.80 24.46 -12.65
N LYS A 2 12.35 23.39 -13.32
CA LYS A 2 11.03 22.77 -13.06
C LYS A 2 11.22 21.50 -12.25
N ILE A 3 10.72 21.50 -11.01
CA ILE A 3 10.67 20.35 -10.11
C ILE A 3 9.73 19.31 -10.74
N ARG A 4 10.23 18.10 -10.98
CA ARG A 4 9.53 17.01 -11.68
C ARG A 4 9.22 15.89 -10.69
N TYR A 5 7.92 15.70 -10.45
CA TYR A 5 7.18 14.47 -10.14
C TYR A 5 7.77 13.51 -9.09
N ILE A 6 7.24 13.60 -7.86
CA ILE A 6 7.22 12.51 -6.89
C ILE A 6 5.75 12.16 -6.65
N PHE A 7 5.28 11.13 -7.33
CA PHE A 7 4.17 10.31 -6.86
C PHE A 7 4.83 8.98 -6.44
N ALA A 8 4.42 8.38 -5.32
CA ALA A 8 4.80 7.03 -4.92
C ALA A 8 3.63 6.60 -4.05
N LEU A 9 2.84 5.66 -4.57
CA LEU A 9 1.47 5.41 -4.15
C LEU A 9 1.43 4.02 -3.54
N THR A 10 1.65 3.91 -2.23
CA THR A 10 1.48 2.68 -1.43
C THR A 10 0.13 2.04 -1.69
N ALA A 11 0.11 1.00 -2.52
CA ALA A 11 -1.15 0.55 -3.12
C ALA A 11 -1.23 -0.95 -3.42
N SER A 12 -0.34 -1.78 -2.88
CA SER A 12 -0.50 -3.23 -3.05
C SER A 12 -1.06 -3.91 -1.80
N LEU A 13 -0.60 -3.57 -0.58
CA LEU A 13 -1.16 -4.14 0.66
C LEU A 13 -2.69 -4.02 0.79
N ILE A 14 -3.31 -3.07 0.12
CA ILE A 14 -4.74 -2.78 0.26
C ILE A 14 -5.59 -3.53 -0.76
N ILE A 15 -5.10 -3.75 -1.98
CA ILE A 15 -5.83 -4.58 -2.95
C ILE A 15 -5.64 -6.06 -2.61
N THR A 16 -4.45 -6.45 -2.14
CA THR A 16 -4.22 -7.83 -1.67
C THR A 16 -4.94 -8.15 -0.37
N ALA A 17 -5.09 -7.21 0.58
CA ALA A 17 -5.91 -7.41 1.77
C ALA A 17 -7.41 -7.54 1.42
N ILE A 18 -7.93 -6.76 0.47
CA ILE A 18 -9.32 -6.90 -0.01
C ILE A 18 -9.50 -8.24 -0.74
N THR A 19 -8.57 -8.64 -1.63
CA THR A 19 -8.70 -9.94 -2.32
C THR A 19 -8.60 -11.10 -1.35
N SER A 20 -7.66 -11.10 -0.40
CA SER A 20 -7.51 -12.18 0.58
C SER A 20 -8.67 -12.26 1.59
N SER A 21 -9.25 -11.15 2.05
CA SER A 21 -10.44 -11.16 2.91
C SER A 21 -11.72 -11.59 2.17
N ILE A 22 -11.87 -11.23 0.90
CA ILE A 22 -12.97 -11.71 0.04
C ILE A 22 -12.80 -13.21 -0.25
N ILE A 23 -11.59 -13.68 -0.57
CA ILE A 23 -11.30 -15.09 -0.87
C ILE A 23 -11.44 -15.98 0.37
N TYR A 24 -10.99 -15.53 1.55
CA TYR A 24 -11.00 -16.34 2.78
C TYR A 24 -12.39 -16.43 3.44
N SER A 25 -13.28 -15.46 3.20
CA SER A 25 -14.60 -15.43 3.88
C SER A 25 -15.66 -16.32 3.23
N GLY A 26 -15.43 -16.87 2.03
CA GLY A 26 -16.43 -17.68 1.30
C GLY A 26 -17.77 -16.97 1.11
N SER A 27 -17.82 -15.65 1.32
CA SER A 27 -19.04 -14.87 1.40
C SER A 27 -19.30 -14.21 0.04
N ASN A 28 -20.30 -14.71 -0.67
CA ASN A 28 -20.69 -14.24 -2.01
C ASN A 28 -21.30 -12.81 -2.03
N ASP A 29 -21.31 -12.10 -0.90
CA ASP A 29 -22.07 -10.86 -0.72
C ASP A 29 -21.24 -9.72 -0.10
N VAL A 30 -20.01 -9.51 -0.61
CA VAL A 30 -19.32 -8.22 -0.43
C VAL A 30 -19.94 -7.20 -1.38
N TRP A 31 -20.98 -6.53 -0.92
CA TRP A 31 -21.62 -5.44 -1.66
C TRP A 31 -21.27 -4.09 -1.05
N VAL A 32 -20.43 -3.34 -1.76
CA VAL A 32 -20.20 -1.92 -1.51
C VAL A 32 -20.87 -1.12 -2.63
N PRO A 33 -21.72 -0.12 -2.32
CA PRO A 33 -22.27 0.76 -3.33
C PRO A 33 -21.15 1.45 -4.13
N LYS A 34 -21.24 1.43 -5.47
CA LYS A 34 -20.28 2.12 -6.35
C LYS A 34 -20.16 3.61 -6.01
N GLU A 35 -21.23 4.23 -5.53
CA GLU A 35 -21.23 5.64 -5.13
C GLU A 35 -20.42 5.89 -3.86
N THR A 36 -20.36 4.94 -2.92
CA THR A 36 -19.46 5.01 -1.76
C THR A 36 -18.02 5.02 -2.24
N ILE A 37 -17.64 4.08 -3.10
CA ILE A 37 -16.28 4.00 -3.68
C ILE A 37 -15.92 5.31 -4.40
N LYS A 38 -16.80 5.80 -5.27
CA LYS A 38 -16.56 7.07 -6.00
C LYS A 38 -16.38 8.26 -5.06
N ARG A 39 -17.18 8.35 -3.99
CA ARG A 39 -17.08 9.43 -3.00
C ARG A 39 -15.73 9.39 -2.27
N GLU A 40 -15.34 8.24 -1.75
CA GLU A 40 -14.07 8.12 -1.03
C GLU A 40 -12.86 8.44 -1.92
N PHE A 41 -12.87 7.99 -3.19
CA PHE A 41 -11.83 8.35 -4.15
C PHE A 41 -11.86 9.84 -4.55
N ALA A 42 -13.03 10.48 -4.56
CA ALA A 42 -13.12 11.93 -4.80
C ALA A 42 -12.51 12.73 -3.64
N ASP A 43 -12.76 12.32 -2.40
CA ASP A 43 -12.16 12.93 -1.21
C ASP A 43 -10.65 12.70 -1.17
N LEU A 44 -10.19 11.50 -1.55
CA LEU A 44 -8.77 11.21 -1.74
C LEU A 44 -8.14 12.13 -2.79
N LYS A 45 -8.77 12.29 -3.96
CA LYS A 45 -8.28 13.19 -5.02
C LYS A 45 -8.13 14.62 -4.53
N LYS A 46 -9.12 15.12 -3.77
CA LYS A 46 -9.07 16.46 -3.18
C LYS A 46 -7.85 16.62 -2.25
N SER A 47 -7.56 15.61 -1.43
CA SER A 47 -6.38 15.65 -0.54
C SER A 47 -5.04 15.62 -1.29
N LEU A 48 -5.01 14.97 -2.46
CA LEU A 48 -3.81 14.88 -3.31
C LEU A 48 -3.54 16.16 -4.12
N ASP A 49 -4.58 16.96 -4.38
CA ASP A 49 -4.50 18.23 -5.13
C ASP A 49 -4.12 19.43 -4.27
N GLU A 50 -4.02 19.27 -2.95
CA GLU A 50 -3.56 20.33 -2.04
C GLU A 50 -2.13 20.79 -2.42
N PRO A 51 -1.80 22.10 -2.35
CA PRO A 51 -0.47 22.60 -2.67
C PRO A 51 0.64 21.93 -1.87
N GLN A 52 1.68 21.46 -2.56
CA GLN A 52 2.69 20.55 -2.01
C GLN A 52 3.98 21.24 -1.54
N ASP A 53 4.22 22.48 -1.98
CA ASP A 53 5.49 23.20 -1.76
C ASP A 53 5.74 23.58 -0.28
N SER A 54 4.81 23.29 0.62
CA SER A 54 4.92 23.54 2.06
C SER A 54 4.78 22.30 2.94
N MET A 55 4.66 21.09 2.35
CA MET A 55 4.39 19.88 3.14
C MET A 55 5.70 19.34 3.75
N PRO A 56 5.81 19.22 5.09
CA PRO A 56 6.98 18.67 5.74
C PRO A 56 7.24 17.21 5.32
N LYS A 57 8.53 16.84 5.29
CA LYS A 57 8.92 15.42 5.31
C LYS A 57 8.63 14.88 6.72
N LEU A 58 7.93 13.76 6.80
CA LEU A 58 7.56 13.12 8.07
C LEU A 58 8.69 12.24 8.59
N VAL A 59 9.45 11.63 7.68
CA VAL A 59 10.60 10.77 7.99
C VAL A 59 11.76 11.15 7.08
N ILE A 60 12.92 11.42 7.68
CA ILE A 60 14.19 11.60 6.99
C ILE A 60 15.23 10.74 7.71
N GLY A 61 15.61 9.62 7.11
CA GLY A 61 16.74 8.80 7.53
C GLY A 61 17.70 8.56 6.38
N LYS A 62 18.85 7.97 6.68
CA LYS A 62 19.92 7.70 5.70
C LYS A 62 19.42 7.01 4.41
N ASN A 63 18.38 6.16 4.52
CA ASN A 63 17.85 5.34 3.43
C ASN A 63 16.31 5.37 3.31
N ILE A 64 15.61 6.23 4.08
CA ILE A 64 14.14 6.30 4.08
C ILE A 64 13.71 7.76 4.05
N GLU A 65 12.83 8.08 3.11
CA GLU A 65 12.17 9.36 3.04
C GLU A 65 10.68 9.14 2.85
N ILE A 66 9.88 9.60 3.82
CA ILE A 66 8.42 9.56 3.73
C ILE A 66 7.90 11.00 3.81
N SER A 67 7.27 11.42 2.72
CA SER A 67 6.57 12.70 2.62
C SER A 67 5.19 12.63 3.26
N GLN A 68 4.67 13.79 3.68
CA GLN A 68 3.29 13.89 4.16
C GLN A 68 2.26 13.45 3.11
N LYS A 69 2.56 13.64 1.83
CA LYS A 69 1.72 13.18 0.73
C LYS A 69 1.60 11.66 0.67
N GLN A 70 2.75 10.95 0.77
CA GLN A 70 2.77 9.49 0.81
C GLN A 70 1.96 8.98 2.02
N PHE A 71 2.14 9.59 3.19
CA PHE A 71 1.38 9.24 4.39
C PHE A 71 -0.13 9.49 4.25
N LYS A 72 -0.55 10.68 3.77
CA LYS A 72 -1.97 10.99 3.54
C LYS A 72 -2.60 9.97 2.59
N PHE A 73 -1.90 9.59 1.53
CA PHE A 73 -2.38 8.57 0.59
C PHE A 73 -2.48 7.18 1.24
N TYR A 74 -1.45 6.75 1.97
CA TYR A 74 -1.43 5.49 2.72
C TYR A 74 -2.61 5.41 3.69
N LYS A 75 -2.76 6.45 4.53
CA LYS A 75 -3.84 6.58 5.50
C LYS A 75 -5.21 6.49 4.85
N ARG A 76 -5.44 7.23 3.75
CA ARG A 76 -6.74 7.21 3.07
C ARG A 76 -7.07 5.88 2.43
N ASN A 77 -6.09 5.18 1.86
CA ASN A 77 -6.35 3.83 1.38
C ASN A 77 -6.66 2.88 2.55
N TYR A 78 -5.97 3.01 3.70
CA TYR A 78 -6.22 2.19 4.88
C TYR A 78 -7.63 2.44 5.44
N GLU A 79 -8.03 3.70 5.56
CA GLU A 79 -9.38 4.09 5.95
C GLU A 79 -10.42 3.53 4.97
N LEU A 80 -10.18 3.64 3.67
CA LEU A 80 -11.04 3.06 2.64
C LEU A 80 -11.18 1.54 2.84
N THR A 81 -10.11 0.79 3.07
CA THR A 81 -10.23 -0.66 3.36
C THR A 81 -11.05 -0.93 4.60
N GLY A 82 -10.84 -0.15 5.66
CA GLY A 82 -11.60 -0.27 6.89
C GLY A 82 -13.08 -0.02 6.67
N GLU A 83 -13.44 1.02 5.92
CA GLU A 83 -14.84 1.38 5.62
C GLU A 83 -15.53 0.35 4.72
N LEU A 84 -14.81 -0.21 3.75
CA LEU A 84 -15.33 -1.25 2.86
C LEU A 84 -15.57 -2.57 3.62
N THR A 85 -14.78 -2.88 4.64
CA THR A 85 -14.83 -4.14 5.40
C THR A 85 -15.66 -4.05 6.70
N SER A 86 -15.73 -2.88 7.35
CA SER A 86 -16.49 -2.66 8.59
C SER A 86 -18.02 -2.79 8.41
N ASN A 87 -18.51 -2.64 7.17
CA ASN A 87 -19.92 -2.84 6.85
C ASN A 87 -20.33 -4.33 6.78
N GLN A 88 -19.40 -5.26 6.97
CA GLN A 88 -19.64 -6.66 6.59
C GLN A 88 -19.85 -7.62 7.75
N GLN A 89 -19.24 -7.39 8.90
CA GLN A 89 -19.32 -8.33 10.00
C GLN A 89 -19.23 -7.53 11.29
N GLY A 90 -19.92 -7.96 12.34
CA GLY A 90 -19.63 -7.53 13.71
C GLY A 90 -18.20 -7.86 14.18
N ILE A 91 -17.24 -8.03 13.26
CA ILE A 91 -15.82 -7.76 13.45
C ILE A 91 -15.76 -6.35 13.99
N THR A 92 -15.62 -6.29 15.31
CA THR A 92 -15.22 -5.12 16.06
C THR A 92 -14.13 -4.42 15.28
N SER A 93 -14.45 -3.18 14.87
CA SER A 93 -13.53 -2.08 14.64
C SER A 93 -12.09 -2.58 14.52
N GLN A 94 -11.58 -2.76 13.30
CA GLN A 94 -10.14 -2.69 13.10
C GLN A 94 -9.73 -1.43 13.87
N SER A 95 -9.08 -1.59 15.03
CA SER A 95 -8.96 -0.51 16.00
C SER A 95 -8.38 0.64 15.23
N LYS A 96 -9.15 1.72 15.04
CA LYS A 96 -8.84 2.74 14.05
C LYS A 96 -7.41 3.18 14.31
N LEU A 97 -6.48 2.71 13.49
CA LEU A 97 -5.06 2.93 13.75
C LEU A 97 -4.87 4.43 13.78
N ASN A 98 -4.19 4.90 14.81
CA ASN A 98 -3.90 6.32 14.88
C ASN A 98 -2.85 6.67 13.83
N ASP A 99 -2.66 7.96 13.58
CA ASP A 99 -1.74 8.41 12.55
C ASP A 99 -0.29 7.98 12.81
N SER A 100 0.10 7.85 14.09
CA SER A 100 1.42 7.36 14.50
C SER A 100 1.61 5.88 14.14
N ASP A 101 0.59 5.04 14.32
CA ASP A 101 0.64 3.62 13.96
C ASP A 101 0.72 3.45 12.43
N LEU A 102 -0.03 4.29 11.69
CA LEU A 102 -0.03 4.26 10.24
C LEU A 102 1.32 4.70 9.63
N ILE A 103 1.96 5.73 10.18
CA ILE A 103 3.29 6.13 9.71
C ILE A 103 4.34 5.08 10.09
N ASP A 104 4.20 4.46 11.26
CA ASP A 104 5.08 3.37 11.69
C ASP A 104 4.98 2.17 10.75
N ASN A 105 3.78 1.81 10.29
CA ASN A 105 3.60 0.76 9.28
C ASN A 105 4.30 1.11 7.96
N LEU A 106 4.15 2.34 7.49
CA LEU A 106 4.81 2.79 6.28
C LEU A 106 6.35 2.78 6.41
N VAL A 107 6.87 3.15 7.58
CA VAL A 107 8.32 3.04 7.88
C VAL A 107 8.78 1.59 7.91
N LYS A 108 8.00 0.68 8.50
CA LYS A 108 8.31 -0.76 8.54
C LYS A 108 8.44 -1.35 7.15
N GLU A 109 7.53 -1.01 6.24
CA GLU A 109 7.58 -1.46 4.84
C GLU A 109 8.89 -1.03 4.15
N GLU A 110 9.24 0.26 4.26
CA GLU A 110 10.48 0.79 3.67
C GLU A 110 11.75 0.20 4.31
N LEU A 111 11.73 -0.04 5.63
CA LEU A 111 12.81 -0.72 6.33
C LEU A 111 12.99 -2.16 5.86
N ALA A 112 11.89 -2.90 5.68
CA ALA A 112 11.91 -4.28 5.21
C ALA A 112 12.45 -4.36 3.77
N VAL A 113 12.04 -3.47 2.87
CA VAL A 113 12.58 -3.39 1.50
C VAL A 113 14.08 -3.11 1.52
N ASN A 114 14.54 -2.16 2.34
CA ASN A 114 15.96 -1.84 2.46
C ASN A 114 16.77 -2.99 3.07
N TYR A 115 16.19 -3.71 4.04
CA TYR A 115 16.80 -4.90 4.61
C TYR A 115 16.92 -6.02 3.58
N ALA A 116 15.88 -6.26 2.76
CA ALA A 116 15.93 -7.21 1.65
C ALA A 116 17.08 -6.91 0.68
N LYS A 117 17.21 -5.64 0.27
CA LYS A 117 18.33 -5.17 -0.58
C LYS A 117 19.69 -5.40 0.08
N THR A 118 19.80 -5.18 1.38
CA THR A 118 21.04 -5.40 2.16
C THR A 118 21.42 -6.88 2.22
N LEU A 119 20.44 -7.78 2.20
CA LEU A 119 20.66 -9.23 2.10
C LEU A 119 21.03 -9.70 0.68
N GLY A 120 21.17 -8.78 -0.28
CA GLY A 120 21.46 -9.10 -1.67
C GLY A 120 20.27 -9.67 -2.44
N ILE A 121 19.04 -9.55 -1.91
CA ILE A 121 17.84 -9.84 -2.70
C ILE A 121 17.78 -8.83 -3.84
N THR A 122 17.41 -9.31 -5.03
CA THR A 122 17.21 -8.49 -6.21
C THR A 122 15.82 -8.72 -6.78
N VAL A 123 15.29 -7.72 -7.50
CA VAL A 123 14.04 -7.79 -8.25
C VAL A 123 14.33 -7.32 -9.66
N SER A 124 14.01 -8.12 -10.66
CA SER A 124 14.25 -7.78 -12.06
C SER A 124 13.06 -7.03 -12.67
N GLU A 125 13.31 -6.28 -13.75
CA GLU A 125 12.25 -5.64 -14.53
C GLU A 125 11.27 -6.65 -15.14
N GLU A 126 11.72 -7.88 -15.39
CA GLU A 126 10.89 -8.98 -15.88
C GLU A 126 9.90 -9.40 -14.79
N GLU A 127 10.36 -9.62 -13.56
CA GLU A 127 9.50 -9.98 -12.43
C GLU A 127 8.43 -8.91 -12.16
N ILE A 128 8.80 -7.63 -12.23
CA ILE A 128 7.87 -6.51 -12.09
C ILE A 128 6.83 -6.55 -13.23
N SER A 129 7.27 -6.81 -14.47
CA SER A 129 6.38 -6.80 -15.63
C SER A 129 5.42 -7.99 -15.63
N GLU A 130 5.88 -9.16 -15.19
CA GLU A 130 5.04 -10.32 -14.98
C GLU A 130 3.98 -10.06 -13.91
N GLU A 131 4.37 -9.50 -12.77
CA GLU A 131 3.42 -9.24 -11.68
C GLU A 131 2.38 -8.18 -12.08
N VAL A 132 2.80 -7.11 -12.77
CA VAL A 132 1.89 -6.12 -13.36
C VAL A 132 0.92 -6.78 -14.34
N SER A 133 1.42 -7.65 -15.23
CA SER A 133 0.59 -8.34 -16.23
C SER A 133 -0.42 -9.27 -15.57
N ARG A 134 0.01 -10.09 -14.60
CA ARG A 134 -0.88 -10.97 -13.81
C ARG A 134 -2.00 -10.19 -13.13
N ASN A 135 -1.68 -9.07 -12.49
CA ASN A 135 -2.67 -8.25 -11.82
C ASN A 135 -3.63 -7.58 -12.82
N GLN A 136 -3.12 -7.10 -13.95
CA GLN A 136 -3.95 -6.52 -15.00
C GLN A 136 -4.92 -7.56 -15.59
N GLU A 137 -4.45 -8.78 -15.87
CA GLU A 137 -5.27 -9.89 -16.36
C GLU A 137 -6.33 -10.30 -15.35
N ALA A 138 -5.98 -10.39 -14.06
CA ALA A 138 -6.93 -10.72 -12.99
C ALA A 138 -8.09 -9.70 -12.89
N ILE A 139 -7.79 -8.41 -13.12
CA ILE A 139 -8.79 -7.34 -13.16
C ILE A 139 -9.63 -7.40 -14.44
N ASP A 140 -9.02 -7.76 -15.58
CA ASP A 140 -9.68 -7.75 -16.88
C ASP A 140 -10.46 -9.04 -17.18
N ASN A 141 -10.29 -10.09 -16.37
CA ASN A 141 -10.95 -11.37 -16.58
C ASN A 141 -12.49 -11.23 -16.50
N PRO A 142 -13.22 -11.53 -17.59
CA PRO A 142 -14.68 -11.43 -17.64
C PRO A 142 -15.40 -12.51 -16.82
N ASP A 143 -14.76 -13.65 -16.55
CA ASP A 143 -15.37 -14.85 -15.96
C ASP A 143 -15.27 -14.91 -14.42
N THR A 144 -15.23 -13.76 -13.76
CA THR A 144 -14.94 -13.68 -12.32
C THR A 144 -16.15 -13.26 -11.50
N ASP A 145 -16.36 -13.94 -10.38
CA ASP A 145 -17.50 -13.78 -9.45
C ASP A 145 -17.68 -12.34 -8.95
N LYS A 146 -18.82 -12.06 -8.28
CA LYS A 146 -19.18 -10.75 -7.69
C LYS A 146 -18.06 -10.09 -6.87
N GLY A 147 -17.18 -10.88 -6.22
CA GLY A 147 -16.01 -10.37 -5.50
C GLY A 147 -15.03 -9.59 -6.38
N ASN A 148 -14.97 -9.87 -7.68
CA ASN A 148 -14.09 -9.18 -8.62
C ASN A 148 -14.69 -7.87 -9.17
N GLU A 149 -16.01 -7.66 -9.11
CA GLU A 149 -16.63 -6.38 -9.50
C GLU A 149 -16.25 -5.24 -8.55
N LEU A 150 -16.12 -5.53 -7.25
CA LEU A 150 -15.62 -4.56 -6.28
C LEU A 150 -14.17 -4.18 -6.62
N ILE A 151 -13.31 -5.17 -6.86
CA ILE A 151 -11.89 -4.95 -7.20
C ILE A 151 -11.76 -4.14 -8.50
N LYS A 152 -12.56 -4.46 -9.53
CA LYS A 152 -12.64 -3.70 -10.79
C LYS A 152 -13.03 -2.24 -10.56
N GLU A 153 -14.05 -1.98 -9.74
CA GLU A 153 -14.51 -0.62 -9.45
C GLU A 153 -13.47 0.17 -8.62
N LEU A 154 -12.82 -0.48 -7.64
CA LEU A 154 -11.71 0.12 -6.88
C LEU A 154 -10.55 0.49 -7.80
N MET A 155 -10.13 -0.42 -8.68
CA MET A 155 -9.04 -0.17 -9.61
C MET A 155 -9.37 0.90 -10.64
N LYS A 156 -10.60 0.93 -11.13
CA LYS A 156 -11.08 1.99 -12.02
C LYS A 156 -11.00 3.37 -11.36
N ASN A 157 -11.45 3.50 -10.11
CA ASN A 157 -11.39 4.77 -9.40
C ASN A 157 -9.95 5.14 -9.01
N ARG A 158 -9.11 4.17 -8.64
CA ARG A 158 -7.66 4.36 -8.42
C ARG A 158 -6.98 4.94 -9.66
N ILE A 159 -7.23 4.38 -10.84
CA ILE A 159 -6.68 4.92 -12.10
C ILE A 159 -7.22 6.33 -12.34
N LYS A 160 -8.55 6.53 -12.19
CA LYS A 160 -9.21 7.81 -12.43
C LYS A 160 -8.61 8.96 -11.63
N ILE A 161 -8.30 8.77 -10.35
CA ILE A 161 -7.75 9.84 -9.51
C ILE A 161 -6.33 10.25 -9.89
N THR A 162 -5.60 9.42 -10.64
CA THR A 162 -4.25 9.78 -11.12
C THR A 162 -4.29 10.73 -12.32
N GLY A 163 -5.43 10.81 -13.02
CA GLY A 163 -5.54 11.51 -14.30
C GLY A 163 -4.84 10.80 -15.48
N LEU A 164 -4.29 9.61 -15.26
CA LEU A 164 -3.65 8.79 -16.29
C LEU A 164 -4.67 7.91 -17.01
N THR A 165 -4.36 7.53 -18.25
CA THR A 165 -5.03 6.39 -18.88
C THR A 165 -4.63 5.09 -18.17
N LYS A 166 -5.43 4.03 -18.34
CA LYS A 166 -5.10 2.70 -17.79
C LYS A 166 -3.70 2.22 -18.21
N GLU A 167 -3.35 2.37 -19.48
CA GLU A 167 -2.03 1.99 -19.99
C GLU A 167 -0.90 2.82 -19.36
N GLN A 168 -1.09 4.15 -19.27
CA GLN A 168 -0.13 5.04 -18.64
C GLN A 168 0.05 4.72 -17.14
N PHE A 169 -1.04 4.37 -16.46
CA PHE A 169 -1.02 3.98 -15.06
C PHE A 169 -0.17 2.73 -14.83
N TRP A 170 -0.38 1.65 -15.61
CA TRP A 170 0.37 0.40 -15.47
C TRP A 170 1.85 0.54 -15.84
N LYS A 171 2.16 1.47 -16.76
CA LYS A 171 3.55 1.79 -17.16
C LYS A 171 4.21 2.84 -16.29
N SER A 172 3.48 3.48 -15.38
CA SER A 172 4.03 4.55 -14.55
C SER A 172 5.13 4.02 -13.64
N LYS A 173 6.18 4.84 -13.44
CA LYS A 173 7.30 4.49 -12.56
C LYS A 173 6.80 4.19 -11.14
N GLU A 174 5.79 4.92 -10.73
CA GLU A 174 5.15 4.84 -9.45
C GLU A 174 4.43 3.51 -9.25
N THR A 175 3.56 3.12 -10.17
CA THR A 175 2.89 1.82 -10.09
C THR A 175 3.91 0.69 -10.10
N ARG A 176 4.92 0.75 -10.97
CA ARG A 176 5.96 -0.29 -11.06
C ARG A 176 6.81 -0.40 -9.80
N TYR A 177 7.16 0.73 -9.18
CA TYR A 177 7.90 0.75 -7.92
C TYR A 177 7.14 0.08 -6.77
N GLU A 178 5.81 0.20 -6.76
CA GLU A 178 5.00 -0.47 -5.73
C GLU A 178 4.99 -1.98 -5.90
N TYR A 179 4.89 -2.47 -7.14
CA TYR A 179 5.07 -3.90 -7.44
C TYR A 179 6.48 -4.38 -7.09
N GLU A 180 7.50 -3.59 -7.38
CA GLU A 180 8.89 -3.89 -7.00
C GLU A 180 9.01 -4.10 -5.48
N LYS A 181 8.47 -3.18 -4.67
CA LYS A 181 8.48 -3.31 -3.20
C LYS A 181 7.82 -4.60 -2.73
N GLU A 182 6.68 -4.96 -3.31
CA GLU A 182 5.93 -6.14 -2.90
C GLU A 182 6.67 -7.43 -3.24
N ILE A 183 7.32 -7.48 -4.40
CA ILE A 183 8.18 -8.60 -4.77
C ILE A 183 9.36 -8.69 -3.78
N PHE A 184 9.97 -7.56 -3.40
CA PHE A 184 11.00 -7.55 -2.34
C PHE A 184 10.47 -8.11 -1.02
N LEU A 185 9.30 -7.68 -0.56
CA LEU A 185 8.69 -8.13 0.69
C LEU A 185 8.34 -9.63 0.66
N GLY A 186 7.78 -10.11 -0.45
CA GLY A 186 7.48 -11.53 -0.65
C GLY A 186 8.74 -12.40 -0.62
N LYS A 187 9.78 -12.00 -1.38
CA LYS A 187 11.08 -12.70 -1.37
C LYS A 187 11.75 -12.65 0.00
N LEU A 188 11.65 -11.52 0.70
CA LEU A 188 12.17 -11.39 2.06
C LEU A 188 11.47 -12.37 3.01
N GLY A 189 10.15 -12.46 2.99
CA GLY A 189 9.40 -13.40 3.83
C GLY A 189 9.85 -14.85 3.62
N ILE A 190 9.98 -15.28 2.36
CA ILE A 190 10.49 -16.62 2.01
C ILE A 190 11.90 -16.81 2.59
N LYS A 191 12.81 -15.86 2.36
CA LYS A 191 14.20 -15.96 2.84
C LYS A 191 14.28 -16.02 4.37
N LEU A 192 13.47 -15.25 5.08
CA LEU A 192 13.45 -15.25 6.54
C LEU A 192 12.95 -16.59 7.11
N ILE A 193 11.97 -17.23 6.45
CA ILE A 193 11.49 -18.57 6.82
C ILE A 193 12.57 -19.62 6.55
N GLU A 194 13.20 -19.59 5.38
CA GLU A 194 14.29 -20.50 5.01
C GLU A 194 15.48 -20.40 5.98
N GLU A 195 15.81 -19.18 6.41
CA GLU A 195 16.86 -18.89 7.41
C GLU A 195 16.40 -19.11 8.86
N LYS A 196 15.15 -19.54 9.09
CA LYS A 196 14.55 -19.74 10.42
C LYS A 196 14.61 -18.50 11.33
N LYS A 197 14.57 -17.30 10.73
CA LYS A 197 14.45 -16.03 11.44
C LYS A 197 13.01 -15.72 11.85
N ILE A 198 12.07 -16.26 11.08
CA ILE A 198 10.64 -16.32 11.40
C ILE A 198 10.15 -17.75 11.06
N ASN A 199 9.04 -18.18 11.65
CA ASN A 199 8.48 -19.51 11.39
C ASN A 199 7.47 -19.50 10.24
N GLU A 200 6.73 -18.40 10.08
CA GLU A 200 5.67 -18.26 9.08
C GLU A 200 5.45 -16.79 8.71
N SER A 201 4.67 -16.56 7.64
CA SER A 201 4.43 -15.20 7.11
C SER A 201 3.69 -14.27 8.08
N SER A 202 2.89 -14.83 9.02
CA SER A 202 2.18 -14.05 10.03
C SER A 202 3.13 -13.27 10.96
N GLU A 203 4.36 -13.75 11.13
CA GLU A 203 5.40 -13.16 11.97
C GLU A 203 6.12 -11.98 11.29
N MET A 204 5.84 -11.70 10.00
CA MET A 204 6.45 -10.58 9.27
C MET A 204 6.21 -9.22 9.92
N ASN A 205 5.04 -9.01 10.53
CA ASN A 205 4.76 -7.75 11.22
C ASN A 205 5.67 -7.57 12.45
N ALA A 206 5.87 -8.62 13.25
CA ALA A 206 6.76 -8.59 14.41
C ALA A 206 8.23 -8.37 13.98
N PHE A 207 8.64 -8.95 12.86
CA PHE A 207 9.94 -8.66 12.27
C PHE A 207 10.06 -7.18 11.86
N GLY A 208 9.02 -6.62 11.23
CA GLY A 208 8.95 -5.19 10.93
C GLY A 208 9.06 -4.32 12.18
N ASP A 209 8.37 -4.67 13.27
CA ASP A 209 8.45 -3.96 14.55
C ASP A 209 9.88 -3.97 15.11
N SER A 210 10.62 -5.06 14.94
CA SER A 210 12.05 -5.13 15.32
C SER A 210 12.93 -4.17 14.51
N LEU A 211 12.72 -4.10 13.19
CA LEU A 211 13.44 -3.15 12.32
C LEU A 211 13.12 -1.69 12.71
N LEU A 212 11.86 -1.39 13.00
CA LEU A 212 11.43 -0.06 13.42
C LEU A 212 12.04 0.33 14.76
N ALA A 213 12.08 -0.58 15.72
CA ALA A 213 12.72 -0.35 17.01
C ALA A 213 14.21 -0.02 16.86
N ASP A 214 14.92 -0.74 15.97
CA ASP A 214 16.32 -0.46 15.66
C ASP A 214 16.50 0.88 14.94
N TYR A 215 15.63 1.21 13.99
CA TYR A 215 15.64 2.49 13.28
C TYR A 215 15.46 3.68 14.23
N LYS A 216 14.52 3.59 15.17
CA LYS A 216 14.20 4.64 16.17
C LYS A 216 15.34 4.89 17.17
N LYS A 217 16.33 3.99 17.30
CA LYS A 217 17.53 4.22 18.14
C LYS A 217 18.45 5.29 17.55
N GLN A 218 18.39 5.51 16.24
CA GLN A 218 19.34 6.37 15.51
C GLN A 218 18.66 7.48 14.70
N ASN A 219 17.33 7.43 14.56
CA ASN A 219 16.55 8.34 13.72
C ASN A 219 15.28 8.78 14.46
N THR A 220 14.74 9.93 14.06
CA THR A 220 13.50 10.48 14.62
C THR A 220 12.42 10.51 13.54
N ILE A 221 11.21 10.10 13.90
CA ILE A 221 10.00 10.25 13.09
C ILE A 221 9.27 11.51 13.60
N ASN A 222 8.93 12.42 12.69
CA ASN A 222 8.26 13.67 13.02
C ASN A 222 6.75 13.46 13.15
N TYR A 223 6.32 12.89 14.27
CA TYR A 223 4.90 12.65 14.55
C TYR A 223 4.09 13.95 14.71
N ASP A 224 4.72 15.04 15.17
CA ASP A 224 4.03 16.33 15.37
C ASP A 224 3.54 16.94 14.05
N ALA A 225 4.20 16.61 12.93
CA ALA A 225 3.78 17.02 11.59
C ALA A 225 2.55 16.26 11.07
N LEU A 226 2.05 15.24 11.78
CA LEU A 226 0.85 14.48 11.43
C LEU A 226 -0.45 15.18 11.87
N ILE A 227 -0.40 16.08 12.86
CA ILE A 227 -1.57 16.63 13.58
C ILE A 227 -2.17 17.88 12.90
N LYS A 228 -1.62 18.34 11.76
CA LYS A 228 -2.05 19.58 11.09
C LYS A 228 -2.98 19.37 9.90
#